data_AF-A0AAN6GPW2-F1
#
_entry.id   AF-A0AAN6GPW2-F1
#
_cell.length_a   1.000
_cell.length_b   1.000
_cell.length_c   1.000
_cell.angle_alpha   90.00
_cell.angle_beta   90.00
_cell.angle_gamma   90.00
#
_symmetry.space_group_name_H-M   'P 1'
#
loop_
_entity.id
_entity.type
_entity.pdbx_description
1 polymer ?
#
loop_
_entity_poly.entity_id
_entity_poly.type
_entity_poly.pdbx_seq_one_letter_code
_entity_poly.pdbx_strand_id
1 'polypeptide(L)'
;MPPKKTRSSIASSFQPAGKRSTSGTAPVSAKGKAALKSATSASTKAKPASPTEEKTKEEQALDLAQKAALANFPDAEPLSVDDSRYDGYWKIARRKMGQPVHAQGLNRIHHMLRVFDMDPTFGPCMGLTRLERWYRARDDFEEQPPEAVRLILLTKEGQALDEYRLPVYSSTFGGWGL
;
A
#
# COMPACT_ATOMS: atom_id res chain seq x y z
N MET A 1 -47.43 -23.01 28.72
CA MET A 1 -47.09 -23.50 27.36
C MET A 1 -46.43 -22.37 26.57
N PRO A 2 -45.19 -22.50 26.07
CA PRO A 2 -44.65 -21.58 25.07
C PRO A 2 -44.77 -22.15 23.63
N PRO A 3 -45.05 -21.34 22.60
CA PRO A 3 -45.15 -21.83 21.22
C PRO A 3 -43.75 -22.05 20.60
N LYS A 4 -43.58 -23.23 19.98
CA LYS A 4 -42.36 -23.63 19.26
C LYS A 4 -42.30 -22.91 17.90
N LYS A 5 -41.24 -22.13 17.64
CA LYS A 5 -40.95 -21.55 16.32
C LYS A 5 -40.30 -22.60 15.42
N THR A 6 -40.99 -22.97 14.35
CA THR A 6 -40.50 -23.84 13.28
C THR A 6 -39.54 -23.05 12.36
N ARG A 7 -38.32 -23.56 12.16
CA ARG A 7 -37.36 -23.05 11.15
C ARG A 7 -37.65 -23.76 9.83
N SER A 8 -38.10 -23.04 8.81
CA SER A 8 -38.17 -23.56 7.44
C SER A 8 -36.80 -23.41 6.77
N SER A 9 -36.21 -24.55 6.41
CA SER A 9 -34.99 -24.63 5.61
C SER A 9 -35.34 -24.53 4.12
N ILE A 10 -34.97 -23.42 3.49
CA ILE A 10 -35.11 -23.23 2.04
C ILE A 10 -33.78 -23.68 1.42
N ALA A 11 -33.68 -24.96 1.06
CA ALA A 11 -32.53 -25.47 0.32
C ALA A 11 -32.74 -25.19 -1.17
N SER A 12 -32.04 -24.17 -1.69
CA SER A 12 -31.99 -23.86 -3.12
C SER A 12 -31.01 -24.79 -3.84
N SER A 13 -31.48 -25.37 -4.93
CA SER A 13 -30.84 -26.25 -5.87
C SER A 13 -29.52 -25.73 -6.46
N PHE A 14 -28.48 -26.57 -6.48
CA PHE A 14 -27.42 -26.55 -7.49
C PHE A 14 -27.05 -27.99 -7.88
N GLN A 15 -27.40 -28.39 -9.10
CA GLN A 15 -26.84 -29.58 -9.75
C GLN A 15 -25.64 -29.14 -10.60
N PRO A 16 -24.46 -29.79 -10.48
CA PRO A 16 -23.39 -29.64 -11.45
C PRO A 16 -23.42 -30.82 -12.44
N ALA A 17 -23.76 -30.54 -13.70
CA ALA A 17 -23.60 -31.48 -14.80
C ALA A 17 -22.60 -30.93 -15.81
N GLY A 18 -21.64 -31.76 -16.22
CA GLY A 18 -20.96 -31.61 -17.51
C GLY A 18 -19.45 -31.49 -17.46
N LYS A 19 -18.78 -32.63 -17.36
CA LYS A 19 -17.38 -32.84 -17.75
C LYS A 19 -17.19 -32.46 -19.22
N ARG A 20 -16.08 -31.79 -19.56
CA ARG A 20 -15.48 -31.91 -20.90
C ARG A 20 -13.96 -31.75 -20.86
N SER A 21 -13.31 -32.87 -21.14
CA SER A 21 -11.87 -33.07 -21.36
C SER A 21 -11.52 -32.89 -22.84
N THR A 22 -10.28 -32.49 -23.14
CA THR A 22 -9.40 -32.83 -24.30
C THR A 22 -8.18 -31.89 -24.26
N SER A 23 -6.99 -32.35 -23.84
CA SER A 23 -5.84 -32.74 -24.70
C SER A 23 -5.63 -31.78 -25.87
N GLY A 24 -4.55 -31.03 -26.04
CA GLY A 24 -3.12 -31.30 -25.81
C GLY A 24 -2.38 -30.92 -27.10
N THR A 25 -1.24 -30.24 -27.01
CA THR A 25 -0.08 -30.26 -27.95
C THR A 25 0.89 -29.11 -27.64
N ALA A 26 2.07 -29.46 -27.12
CA ALA A 26 3.35 -28.82 -27.46
C ALA A 26 3.86 -29.48 -28.78
N PRO A 27 5.01 -29.14 -29.42
CA PRO A 27 6.15 -28.31 -28.95
C PRO A 27 6.79 -27.39 -30.04
N VAL A 28 7.87 -26.66 -29.69
CA VAL A 28 9.23 -26.67 -30.30
C VAL A 28 9.95 -25.31 -30.29
N SER A 29 11.24 -25.40 -29.93
CA SER A 29 12.27 -24.38 -29.81
C SER A 29 12.58 -23.56 -31.07
N ALA A 30 13.05 -22.32 -30.88
CA ALA A 30 14.13 -21.76 -31.70
C ALA A 30 14.98 -20.76 -30.90
N LYS A 31 16.30 -20.95 -31.03
CA LYS A 31 17.42 -20.25 -30.40
C LYS A 31 17.83 -19.07 -31.28
N GLY A 32 18.08 -17.90 -30.69
CA GLY A 32 18.73 -16.78 -31.37
C GLY A 32 19.59 -15.97 -30.40
N LYS A 33 20.92 -16.10 -30.53
CA LYS A 33 21.93 -15.26 -29.88
C LYS A 33 22.15 -14.02 -30.74
N ALA A 34 22.26 -12.83 -30.14
CA ALA A 34 23.19 -11.80 -30.58
C ALA A 34 23.45 -10.81 -29.44
N ALA A 35 24.72 -10.67 -29.10
CA ALA A 35 25.24 -9.62 -28.25
C ALA A 35 25.52 -8.37 -29.08
N LEU A 36 25.32 -7.19 -28.52
CA LEU A 36 26.21 -6.07 -28.81
C LEU A 36 26.38 -5.19 -27.58
N LYS A 37 27.64 -5.07 -27.17
CA LYS A 37 28.15 -4.14 -26.17
C LYS A 37 28.36 -2.80 -26.87
N SER A 38 28.06 -1.70 -26.18
CA SER A 38 28.75 -0.44 -26.41
C SER A 38 28.81 0.32 -25.11
N ALA A 39 30.04 0.66 -24.76
CA ALA A 39 30.46 1.30 -23.54
C ALA A 39 30.52 2.81 -23.70
N THR A 40 30.74 3.46 -22.56
CA THR A 40 31.40 4.77 -22.36
C THR A 40 30.72 6.02 -22.89
N SER A 41 30.30 6.89 -21.98
CA SER A 41 31.05 8.13 -21.71
C SER A 41 30.65 8.77 -20.38
N ALA A 42 31.67 9.12 -19.62
CA ALA A 42 31.62 9.80 -18.34
C ALA A 42 31.47 11.33 -18.51
N SER A 43 31.10 11.97 -17.40
CA SER A 43 31.33 13.38 -17.05
C SER A 43 30.47 14.43 -17.78
N THR A 44 29.60 15.12 -17.03
CA THR A 44 29.96 16.44 -16.49
C THR A 44 28.97 16.88 -15.41
N LYS A 45 29.57 17.35 -14.34
CA LYS A 45 29.06 18.14 -13.21
C LYS A 45 28.29 19.38 -13.68
N ALA A 46 27.05 19.53 -13.24
CA ALA A 46 26.39 20.83 -13.15
C ALA A 46 25.45 20.83 -11.93
N LYS A 47 25.86 21.59 -10.92
CA LYS A 47 25.10 21.99 -9.75
C LYS A 47 24.29 23.23 -10.18
N PRO A 48 22.95 23.21 -10.24
CA PRO A 48 22.19 24.43 -10.09
C PRO A 48 21.98 24.67 -8.60
N ALA A 49 22.28 25.89 -8.17
CA ALA A 49 21.93 26.39 -6.86
C ALA A 49 20.42 26.25 -6.64
N SER A 50 20.04 25.69 -5.50
CA SER A 50 18.66 25.64 -5.02
C SER A 50 18.10 27.07 -4.91
N PRO A 51 16.95 27.38 -5.53
CA PRO A 51 16.20 28.59 -5.22
C PRO A 51 15.72 28.49 -3.77
N THR A 52 15.85 29.58 -3.02
CA THR A 52 15.17 29.73 -1.73
C THR A 52 13.67 29.75 -2.01
N GLU A 53 12.97 28.66 -1.71
CA GLU A 53 11.52 28.54 -1.87
C GLU A 53 10.82 29.37 -0.79
N GLU A 54 10.23 30.51 -1.18
CA GLU A 54 9.26 31.22 -0.36
C GLU A 54 7.97 30.39 -0.30
N LYS A 55 7.84 29.50 0.70
CA LYS A 55 6.63 28.71 0.95
C LYS A 55 5.40 29.60 1.07
N THR A 56 4.32 29.22 0.41
CA THR A 56 3.01 29.90 0.49
C THR A 56 2.46 29.79 1.92
N LYS A 57 1.65 30.76 2.39
CA LYS A 57 1.08 30.76 3.76
C LYS A 57 0.36 29.44 4.11
N GLU A 58 -0.29 28.80 3.15
CA GLU A 58 -0.93 27.50 3.33
C GLU A 58 0.07 26.36 3.57
N GLU A 59 1.18 26.33 2.82
CA GLU A 59 2.25 25.33 2.98
C GLU A 59 2.95 25.48 4.33
N GLN A 60 3.08 26.71 4.82
CA GLN A 60 3.63 26.99 6.16
C GLN A 60 2.68 26.50 7.27
N ALA A 61 1.37 26.68 7.11
CA ALA A 61 0.38 26.18 8.07
C ALA A 61 0.37 24.64 8.12
N LEU A 62 0.47 23.98 6.96
CA LEU A 62 0.61 22.51 6.87
C LEU A 62 1.90 22.02 7.54
N ASP A 63 3.04 22.67 7.30
CA ASP A 63 4.33 22.31 7.93
C ASP A 63 4.27 22.41 9.45
N LEU A 64 3.65 23.48 9.98
CA LEU A 64 3.47 23.66 11.41
C LEU A 64 2.54 22.60 12.01
N ALA A 65 1.43 22.29 11.33
CA ALA A 65 0.51 21.25 11.76
C ALA A 65 1.17 19.86 11.77
N GLN A 66 1.94 19.53 10.73
CA GLN A 66 2.72 18.28 10.67
C GLN A 66 3.75 18.20 11.80
N LYS A 67 4.51 19.27 12.05
CA LYS A 67 5.47 19.32 13.17
C LYS A 67 4.78 19.15 14.52
N ALA A 68 3.64 19.80 14.73
CA ALA A 68 2.86 19.65 15.95
C ALA A 68 2.33 18.22 16.12
N ALA A 69 1.84 17.60 15.05
CA ALA A 69 1.40 16.20 15.07
C ALA A 69 2.57 15.26 15.43
N LEU A 70 3.74 15.46 14.82
CA LEU A 70 4.96 14.70 15.12
C LEU A 70 5.39 14.88 16.58
N ALA A 71 5.22 16.06 17.17
CA ALA A 71 5.61 16.31 18.56
C ALA A 71 4.84 15.44 19.58
N ASN A 72 3.65 14.93 19.22
CA ASN A 72 2.86 14.05 20.08
C ASN A 72 3.49 12.66 20.27
N PHE A 73 4.45 12.27 19.43
CA PHE A 73 5.10 10.96 19.47
C PHE A 73 6.62 11.12 19.64
N PRO A 74 7.10 11.58 20.81
CA PRO A 74 8.52 11.85 21.04
C PRO A 74 9.36 10.57 21.09
N ASP A 75 8.79 9.46 21.59
CA ASP A 75 9.52 8.21 21.83
C ASP A 75 9.54 7.26 20.62
N ALA A 76 8.81 7.56 19.55
CA ALA A 76 8.70 6.72 18.37
C ALA A 76 9.90 6.92 17.42
N GLU A 77 10.38 5.82 16.82
CA GLU A 77 11.45 5.88 15.82
C GLU A 77 11.01 6.69 14.58
N PRO A 78 11.88 7.57 14.03
CA PRO A 78 11.59 8.28 12.79
C PRO A 78 11.50 7.29 11.62
N LEU A 79 10.66 7.60 10.62
CA LEU A 79 10.49 6.71 9.47
C LEU A 79 11.66 6.91 8.50
N SER A 80 12.41 5.85 8.26
CA SER A 80 13.41 5.83 7.19
C SER A 80 12.79 5.23 5.93
N VAL A 81 12.68 6.03 4.87
CA VAL A 81 12.09 5.61 3.59
C VAL A 81 12.87 4.45 2.96
N ASP A 82 14.20 4.47 3.04
CA ASP A 82 15.10 3.50 2.39
C ASP A 82 15.58 2.37 3.32
N ASP A 83 14.84 2.11 4.40
CA ASP A 83 15.17 1.04 5.33
C ASP A 83 15.04 -0.34 4.67
N SER A 84 16.09 -1.16 4.81
CA SER A 84 16.12 -2.51 4.24
C SER A 84 15.08 -3.45 4.84
N ARG A 85 14.59 -3.18 6.06
CA ARG A 85 13.46 -3.89 6.69
C ARG A 85 12.23 -3.98 5.79
N TYR A 86 12.07 -3.04 4.87
CA TYR A 86 10.89 -2.94 4.00
C TYR A 86 11.11 -3.52 2.60
N ASP A 87 12.34 -3.87 2.23
CA ASP A 87 12.69 -4.26 0.85
C ASP A 87 11.95 -5.52 0.38
N GLY A 88 11.72 -6.47 1.28
CA GLY A 88 10.98 -7.70 0.98
C GLY A 88 9.54 -7.39 0.54
N TYR A 89 8.82 -6.61 1.34
CA TYR A 89 7.45 -6.23 1.02
C TYR A 89 7.38 -5.26 -0.17
N TRP A 90 8.37 -4.37 -0.32
CA TRP A 90 8.44 -3.47 -1.47
C TRP A 90 8.46 -4.20 -2.81
N LYS A 91 9.23 -5.28 -2.93
CA LYS A 91 9.27 -6.14 -4.14
C LYS A 91 7.89 -6.73 -4.45
N ILE A 92 7.15 -7.15 -3.42
CA ILE A 92 5.80 -7.70 -3.57
C ILE A 92 4.83 -6.60 -4.00
N ALA A 93 4.87 -5.44 -3.34
CA ALA A 93 3.99 -4.31 -3.62
C ALA A 93 4.16 -3.80 -5.05
N ARG A 94 5.41 -3.59 -5.48
CA ARG A 94 5.74 -3.16 -6.85
C ARG A 94 5.22 -4.13 -7.90
N ARG A 95 5.26 -5.44 -7.63
CA ARG A 95 4.74 -6.47 -8.54
C ARG A 95 3.20 -6.50 -8.58
N LYS A 96 2.53 -6.24 -7.46
CA LYS A 96 1.05 -6.24 -7.38
C LYS A 96 0.42 -5.04 -8.10
N MET A 97 0.96 -3.84 -7.92
CA MET A 97 0.33 -2.60 -8.38
C MET A 97 1.07 -1.90 -9.55
N GLY A 98 2.30 -2.31 -9.88
CA GLY A 98 3.07 -1.68 -10.95
C GLY A 98 3.54 -0.27 -10.58
N GLN A 99 3.50 0.69 -11.51
CA GLN A 99 3.75 2.11 -11.20
C GLN A 99 2.43 2.88 -11.04
N PRO A 100 2.25 3.68 -9.97
CA PRO A 100 1.05 4.49 -9.80
C PRO A 100 1.00 5.60 -10.86
N VAL A 101 -0.19 5.82 -11.44
CA VAL A 101 -0.40 6.85 -12.49
C VAL A 101 -0.20 8.26 -11.95
N HIS A 102 -0.61 8.52 -10.70
CA HIS A 102 -0.41 9.80 -10.00
C HIS A 102 0.64 9.63 -8.90
N ALA A 103 1.91 9.45 -9.27
CA ALA A 103 3.01 9.20 -8.34
C ALA A 103 3.71 10.47 -7.80
N GLN A 104 3.28 11.67 -8.23
CA GLN A 104 3.85 12.93 -7.79
C GLN A 104 3.76 13.05 -6.25
N GLY A 105 4.90 13.20 -5.57
CA GLY A 105 4.97 13.26 -4.10
C GLY A 105 4.84 11.91 -3.37
N LEU A 106 4.66 10.78 -4.06
CA LEU A 106 4.61 9.46 -3.41
C LEU A 106 5.98 8.77 -3.38
N ASN A 107 6.47 8.52 -2.17
CA ASN A 107 7.57 7.61 -1.89
C ASN A 107 7.16 6.11 -1.99
N ARG A 108 8.16 5.22 -1.81
CA ARG A 108 7.97 3.75 -1.82
C ARG A 108 7.04 3.25 -0.70
N ILE A 109 7.02 3.96 0.44
CA ILE A 109 6.23 3.60 1.61
C ILE A 109 4.74 3.81 1.33
N HIS A 110 4.35 4.95 0.75
CA HIS A 110 2.96 5.18 0.35
C HIS A 110 2.48 4.14 -0.65
N HIS A 111 3.36 3.69 -1.55
CA HIS A 111 3.02 2.62 -2.49
C HIS A 111 2.74 1.30 -1.75
N MET A 112 3.62 0.90 -0.81
CA MET A 112 3.42 -0.30 0.01
C MET A 112 2.13 -0.25 0.82
N LEU A 113 1.84 0.90 1.44
CA LEU A 113 0.62 1.12 2.22
C LEU A 113 -0.63 1.11 1.34
N ARG A 114 -0.56 1.68 0.13
CA ARG A 114 -1.66 1.65 -0.84
C ARG A 114 -1.96 0.22 -1.29
N VAL A 115 -0.95 -0.58 -1.58
CA VAL A 115 -1.14 -2.01 -1.90
C VAL A 115 -1.81 -2.74 -0.75
N PHE A 116 -1.42 -2.45 0.49
CA PHE A 116 -2.07 -3.02 1.67
C PHE A 116 -3.55 -2.63 1.76
N ASP A 117 -3.88 -1.34 1.56
CA ASP A 117 -5.26 -0.84 1.59
C ASP A 117 -6.14 -1.44 0.48
N MET A 118 -5.56 -1.79 -0.67
CA MET A 118 -6.28 -2.39 -1.80
C MET A 118 -6.47 -3.90 -1.66
N ASP A 119 -5.76 -4.56 -0.75
CA ASP A 119 -5.79 -6.01 -0.63
C ASP A 119 -7.05 -6.45 0.15
N PRO A 120 -8.03 -7.13 -0.49
CA PRO A 120 -9.28 -7.48 0.17
C PRO A 120 -9.14 -8.59 1.23
N THR A 121 -8.00 -9.31 1.26
CA THR A 121 -7.76 -10.41 2.22
C THR A 121 -7.76 -9.95 3.67
N PHE A 122 -7.27 -8.73 3.93
CA PHE A 122 -7.15 -8.17 5.28
C PHE A 122 -8.45 -7.43 5.74
N GLY A 123 -9.54 -7.62 4.99
CA GLY A 123 -10.85 -7.06 5.29
C GLY A 123 -11.02 -5.57 4.92
N PRO A 124 -12.24 -5.02 5.10
CA PRO A 124 -12.58 -3.68 4.66
C PRO A 124 -11.79 -2.62 5.41
N CYS A 125 -11.28 -1.60 4.70
CA CYS A 125 -10.50 -0.51 5.29
C CYS A 125 -11.35 0.67 5.80
N MET A 126 -12.67 0.54 5.85
CA MET A 126 -13.55 1.65 6.25
C MET A 126 -13.60 1.86 7.76
N GLY A 127 -13.43 3.11 8.20
CA GLY A 127 -13.57 3.52 9.58
C GLY A 127 -12.44 3.10 10.53
N LEU A 128 -11.34 2.56 9.99
CA LEU A 128 -10.17 2.15 10.77
C LEU A 128 -8.92 2.84 10.26
N THR A 129 -7.98 3.09 11.18
CA THR A 129 -6.60 3.39 10.82
C THR A 129 -5.94 2.16 10.18
N ARG A 130 -4.86 2.37 9.43
CA ARG A 130 -4.09 1.25 8.85
C ARG A 130 -3.54 0.31 9.92
N LEU A 131 -3.20 0.83 11.10
CA LEU A 131 -2.64 0.04 12.20
C LEU A 131 -3.71 -0.85 12.84
N GLU A 132 -4.90 -0.30 13.09
CA GLU A 132 -6.04 -1.09 13.58
C GLU A 132 -6.45 -2.17 12.57
N ARG A 133 -6.48 -1.82 11.27
CA ARG A 133 -6.75 -2.80 10.21
C ARG A 133 -5.72 -3.92 10.20
N TRP A 134 -4.45 -3.61 10.44
CA TRP A 134 -3.38 -4.61 10.51
C TRP A 134 -3.59 -5.57 11.68
N TYR A 135 -3.90 -5.06 12.88
CA TYR A 135 -4.19 -5.92 14.04
C TYR A 135 -5.43 -6.78 13.80
N ARG A 136 -6.51 -6.19 13.28
CA ARG A 136 -7.72 -6.94 12.94
C ARG A 136 -7.45 -8.08 11.95
N ALA A 137 -6.64 -7.82 10.92
CA ALA A 137 -6.26 -8.85 9.96
C ALA A 137 -5.50 -10.03 10.60
N ARG A 138 -4.64 -9.73 11.57
CA ARG A 138 -3.87 -10.74 12.31
C ARG A 138 -4.73 -11.50 13.31
N ASP A 139 -5.60 -10.80 14.03
CA ASP A 139 -6.31 -11.34 15.18
C ASP A 139 -7.66 -11.98 14.80
N ASP A 140 -8.44 -11.36 13.90
CA ASP A 140 -9.78 -11.83 13.54
C ASP A 140 -9.78 -12.77 12.32
N PHE A 141 -8.84 -12.55 11.38
CA PHE A 141 -8.78 -13.30 10.13
C PHE A 141 -7.66 -14.34 10.11
N GLU A 142 -6.84 -14.42 11.16
CA GLU A 142 -5.66 -15.30 11.27
C GLU A 142 -4.71 -15.21 10.05
N GLU A 143 -4.79 -14.10 9.31
CA GLU A 143 -3.99 -13.87 8.14
C GLU A 143 -2.61 -13.34 8.58
N GLN A 144 -1.60 -13.43 7.72
CA GLN A 144 -0.28 -12.90 8.01
C GLN A 144 -0.08 -11.57 7.26
N PRO A 145 -0.63 -10.44 7.78
CA PRO A 145 -0.39 -9.16 7.16
C PRO A 145 1.12 -8.83 7.18
N PRO A 146 1.64 -8.09 6.20
CA PRO A 146 3.06 -7.84 6.09
C PRO A 146 3.60 -7.10 7.32
N GLU A 147 4.61 -7.65 8.00
CA GLU A 147 5.21 -7.04 9.18
C GLU A 147 5.83 -5.66 8.87
N ALA A 148 6.35 -5.49 7.65
CA ALA A 148 6.85 -4.21 7.16
C ALA A 148 5.82 -3.07 7.31
N VAL A 149 4.54 -3.36 7.07
CA VAL A 149 3.46 -2.37 7.22
C VAL A 149 3.31 -1.95 8.69
N ARG A 150 3.32 -2.90 9.62
CA ARG A 150 3.27 -2.59 11.05
C ARG A 150 4.46 -1.75 11.49
N LEU A 151 5.67 -2.13 11.09
CA LEU A 151 6.88 -1.40 11.44
C LEU A 151 6.82 0.06 10.97
N ILE A 152 6.38 0.29 9.73
CA ILE A 152 6.13 1.64 9.21
C ILE A 152 5.11 2.38 10.08
N LEU A 153 3.99 1.76 10.43
CA LEU A 153 2.91 2.42 11.16
C LEU A 153 3.24 2.67 12.64
N LEU A 154 4.22 1.98 13.21
CA LEU A 154 4.74 2.24 14.55
C LEU A 154 5.76 3.38 14.58
N THR A 155 6.25 3.84 13.43
CA THR A 155 7.14 5.00 13.38
C THR A 155 6.40 6.28 13.73
N LYS A 156 7.16 7.31 14.07
CA LYS A 156 6.65 8.64 14.41
C LYS A 156 5.71 9.20 13.34
N GLU A 157 6.12 9.13 12.08
CA GLU A 157 5.34 9.62 10.94
C GLU A 157 4.13 8.73 10.67
N GLY A 158 4.29 7.41 10.83
CA GLY A 158 3.22 6.42 10.69
C GLY A 158 2.04 6.65 11.64
N GLN A 159 2.34 7.11 12.86
CA GLN A 159 1.32 7.42 13.88
C GLN A 159 0.80 8.86 13.81
N ALA A 160 1.65 9.81 13.42
CA ALA A 160 1.31 11.22 13.47
C ALA A 160 0.59 11.74 12.22
N LEU A 161 1.01 11.29 11.03
CA LEU A 161 0.58 11.89 9.78
C LEU A 161 -0.52 11.06 9.12
N ASP A 162 -1.60 11.73 8.74
CA ASP A 162 -2.76 11.09 8.13
C ASP A 162 -2.42 10.38 6.80
N GLU A 163 -1.44 10.87 6.05
CA GLU A 163 -0.98 10.23 4.81
C GLU A 163 -0.47 8.79 5.02
N TYR A 164 0.11 8.50 6.19
CA TYR A 164 0.59 7.16 6.56
C TYR A 164 -0.40 6.42 7.45
N ARG A 165 -1.12 7.13 8.33
CA ARG A 165 -2.03 6.52 9.30
C ARG A 165 -3.37 6.09 8.71
N LEU A 166 -3.94 6.88 7.79
CA LEU A 166 -5.30 6.70 7.28
C LEU A 166 -5.32 6.04 5.90
N PRO A 167 -6.25 5.10 5.62
CA PRO A 167 -6.33 4.44 4.34
C PRO A 167 -6.67 5.42 3.21
N VAL A 168 -6.32 5.07 1.97
CA VAL A 168 -6.50 5.96 0.80
C VAL A 168 -7.95 6.46 0.63
N TYR A 169 -8.93 5.69 1.09
CA TYR A 169 -10.36 6.03 0.99
C TYR A 169 -10.90 6.83 2.19
N SER A 170 -10.14 6.97 3.27
CA SER A 170 -10.52 7.78 4.44
C SER A 170 -10.27 9.28 4.23
N SER A 171 -10.09 9.67 2.97
CA SER A 171 -9.68 10.99 2.55
C SER A 171 -10.66 12.06 3.05
N THR A 172 -10.27 12.72 4.14
CA THR A 172 -10.67 14.07 4.53
C THR A 172 -9.88 15.12 3.77
N PHE A 173 -9.35 14.77 2.58
CA PHE A 173 -8.65 15.70 1.70
C PHE A 173 -9.68 16.66 1.11
N GLY A 174 -9.95 17.74 1.86
CA GLY A 174 -10.70 18.92 1.45
C GLY A 174 -9.93 19.67 0.38
N GLY A 175 -9.83 19.07 -0.80
CA GLY A 175 -9.05 19.57 -1.93
C GLY A 175 -9.60 19.16 -3.29
N TRP A 176 -10.89 18.78 -3.37
CA TRP A 176 -11.62 18.88 -4.64
C TRP A 176 -12.19 20.30 -4.70
N GLY A 177 -11.30 21.25 -5.02
CA GLY A 177 -11.71 22.60 -5.42
C GLY A 177 -12.45 22.50 -6.74
N LEU A 178 -13.78 22.64 -6.66
CA LEU A 178 -14.62 23.09 -7.77
C LEU A 178 -14.68 24.62 -7.75
#